data_AF-A1AQZ2-F1
#
_entry.id   AF-A1AQZ2-F1
#
_cell.length_a   1.000
_cell.length_b   1.000
_cell.length_c   1.000
_cell.angle_alpha   90.00
_cell.angle_beta   90.00
_cell.angle_gamma   90.00
#
_symmetry.space_group_name_H-M   'P 1'
#
loop_
_entity.id
_entity.type
_entity.pdbx_description
1 polymer ?
#
loop_
_entity_poly.entity_id
_entity_poly.type
_entity_poly.pdbx_seq_one_letter_code
_entity_poly.pdbx_strand_id
1 'polypeptide(L)'
;MKDTDDFAFQFEQPQAAPPQDDEPGSASQAPATSLTCSCPTCGADVETQPTEADQPLAVTCPACNIALSIIRESSANRVRRRSRKLSCANCGSLLDHHSHCTSCGTLFPDYHVAVKPEEVLRKARTQRLSDVRQSLARFNIPLYFDFFRKPVQEQRQRRPEPAAASSKSLVTPRLQRLLISLLIATVLVGGLSYAFRIYMKQQQFAKSYAKAIYSMKTGADFNQKVCDRIETEWKTAQESGAAFSPGQNDEEKARTDKIRGEVAKIMGQLDNPPKKFAQAHQKLIQLRGAYQNTLDLAASPPEILQAFTTSVDQAESGFKTAAQDLKGSMPDALKEEFERAKQKYRGLKDF
;
A
#
# COMPACT_ATOMS: atom_id res chain seq x y z
N MET A 1 -10.19 14.37 -8.91
CA MET A 1 -9.87 14.88 -7.57
C MET A 1 -9.76 13.68 -6.62
N LYS A 2 -8.58 13.55 -6.01
CA LYS A 2 -8.17 12.78 -4.82
C LYS A 2 -8.84 11.43 -4.54
N ASP A 3 -8.07 10.37 -4.78
CA ASP A 3 -7.75 9.35 -3.76
C ASP A 3 -6.25 9.08 -3.91
N THR A 4 -5.46 10.04 -3.45
CA THR A 4 -4.07 9.77 -3.13
C THR A 4 -4.11 9.10 -1.77
N ASP A 5 -3.59 7.88 -1.67
CA ASP A 5 -3.07 7.36 -0.41
C ASP A 5 -1.97 8.33 0.04
N ASP A 6 -2.40 9.41 0.67
CA ASP A 6 -1.59 10.36 1.39
C ASP A 6 -1.15 9.62 2.65
N PHE A 7 -0.07 8.84 2.51
CA PHE A 7 0.96 8.80 3.54
C PHE A 7 1.56 10.21 3.63
N ALA A 8 0.74 11.18 4.01
CA ALA A 8 1.21 12.38 4.65
C ALA A 8 1.83 11.88 5.94
N PHE A 9 3.16 11.97 6.02
CA PHE A 9 3.83 11.97 7.31
C PHE A 9 3.20 13.12 8.11
N GLN A 10 2.17 12.82 8.90
CA GLN A 10 1.75 13.70 9.97
C GLN A 10 2.93 13.74 10.92
N PHE A 11 3.65 14.85 10.89
CA PHE A 11 4.53 15.25 11.97
C PHE A 11 3.60 15.50 13.16
N GLU A 12 3.35 14.46 13.97
CA GLU A 12 2.86 14.69 15.32
C GLU A 12 3.93 15.51 16.03
N GLN A 13 3.58 16.76 16.35
CA GLN A 13 4.34 17.54 17.32
C GLN A 13 4.28 16.80 18.67
N PRO A 14 5.38 16.70 19.42
CA PRO A 14 5.34 16.09 20.73
C PRO A 14 4.36 16.88 21.60
N GLN A 15 3.22 16.27 21.93
CA GLN A 15 2.33 16.80 22.95
C GLN A 15 3.02 16.56 24.30
N ALA A 16 3.14 17.63 25.10
CA ALA A 16 3.68 17.56 26.44
C ALA A 16 2.90 16.52 27.26
N ALA A 17 3.63 15.58 27.86
CA ALA A 17 3.05 14.54 28.70
C ALA A 17 2.25 15.17 29.85
N PRO A 18 0.96 14.81 30.03
CA PRO A 18 0.22 15.21 31.21
C PRO A 18 0.79 14.50 32.46
N PRO A 19 0.69 15.13 33.63
CA PRO A 19 1.17 14.56 34.89
C PRO A 19 0.43 13.25 35.20
N GLN A 20 1.21 12.22 35.54
CA GLN A 20 0.72 10.93 36.00
C GLN A 20 0.37 11.04 37.49
N ASP A 21 -0.92 10.97 37.79
CA ASP A 21 -1.40 10.70 39.15
C ASP A 21 -1.72 9.21 39.27
N ASP A 22 -1.11 8.57 40.25
CA ASP A 22 -1.31 7.19 40.68
C ASP A 22 -2.72 6.97 41.24
N GLU A 23 -3.37 5.84 40.91
CA GLU A 23 -3.98 4.89 41.88
C GLU A 23 -4.59 3.65 41.17
N PRO A 24 -4.31 2.41 41.66
CA PRO A 24 -4.76 1.17 41.03
C PRO A 24 -6.12 0.70 41.57
N GLY A 25 -7.19 0.98 40.81
CA GLY A 25 -8.51 0.38 41.01
C GLY A 25 -8.62 -0.99 40.32
N SER A 26 -8.86 -2.04 41.10
CA SER A 26 -9.05 -3.43 40.67
C SER A 26 -10.06 -3.55 39.51
N ALA A 27 -9.57 -3.75 38.29
CA ALA A 27 -10.38 -3.94 37.10
C ALA A 27 -11.07 -5.31 37.18
N SER A 28 -12.37 -5.28 37.50
CA SER A 28 -13.29 -6.40 37.33
C SER A 28 -13.18 -6.88 35.88
N GLN A 29 -12.61 -8.07 35.69
CA GLN A 29 -12.48 -8.70 34.37
C GLN A 29 -13.88 -8.89 33.80
N ALA A 30 -14.25 -8.04 32.84
CA ALA A 30 -15.50 -8.17 32.12
C ALA A 30 -15.56 -9.60 31.52
N PRO A 31 -16.70 -10.31 31.67
CA PRO A 31 -16.83 -11.67 31.18
C PRO A 31 -16.51 -11.70 29.68
N ALA A 32 -15.58 -12.56 29.27
CA ALA A 32 -15.21 -12.74 27.88
C ALA A 32 -16.47 -13.06 27.07
N THR A 33 -16.91 -12.12 26.22
CA THR A 33 -18.11 -12.25 25.42
C THR A 33 -17.85 -13.18 24.25
N SER A 34 -18.43 -14.38 24.28
CA SER A 34 -18.40 -15.30 23.13
C SER A 34 -19.33 -14.82 22.02
N LEU A 35 -18.84 -14.81 20.79
CA LEU A 35 -19.57 -14.46 19.58
C LEU A 35 -20.12 -15.71 18.89
N THR A 36 -21.43 -15.74 18.63
CA THR A 36 -22.10 -16.90 17.99
C THR A 36 -22.54 -16.55 16.56
N CYS A 37 -22.01 -17.23 15.55
CA CYS A 37 -22.34 -17.06 14.14
C CYS A 37 -22.95 -18.32 13.53
N SER A 38 -23.92 -18.23 12.62
CA SER A 38 -24.47 -19.42 11.96
C SER A 38 -23.72 -19.78 10.66
N CYS A 39 -23.39 -21.06 10.51
CA CYS A 39 -22.74 -21.60 9.33
C CYS A 39 -23.64 -21.44 8.08
N PRO A 40 -23.12 -20.85 6.97
CA PRO A 40 -23.91 -20.65 5.76
C PRO A 40 -24.26 -21.94 5.02
N THR A 41 -23.59 -23.06 5.30
CA THR A 41 -23.83 -24.35 4.62
C THR A 41 -24.85 -25.21 5.36
N CYS A 42 -24.71 -25.37 6.68
CA CYS A 42 -25.55 -26.29 7.47
C CYS A 42 -26.45 -25.59 8.50
N GLY A 43 -26.29 -24.28 8.72
CA GLY A 43 -27.07 -23.53 9.71
C GLY A 43 -26.68 -23.75 11.17
N ALA A 44 -25.68 -24.59 11.46
CA ALA A 44 -25.18 -24.81 12.82
C ALA A 44 -24.53 -23.54 13.39
N ASP A 45 -24.71 -23.32 14.68
CA ASP A 45 -24.13 -22.19 15.39
C ASP A 45 -22.64 -22.46 15.72
N VAL A 46 -21.80 -21.45 15.52
CA VAL A 46 -20.35 -21.49 15.65
C VAL A 46 -19.94 -20.41 16.65
N GLU A 47 -19.45 -20.84 17.81
CA GLU A 47 -18.95 -19.95 18.87
C GLU A 47 -17.48 -19.62 18.66
N THR A 48 -17.14 -18.34 18.77
CA THR A 48 -15.76 -17.84 18.65
C THR A 48 -15.52 -16.65 19.58
N GLN A 49 -14.26 -16.36 19.88
CA GLN A 49 -13.93 -15.14 20.62
C GLN A 49 -13.76 -13.97 19.64
N PRO A 50 -14.35 -12.79 19.93
CA PRO A 50 -14.15 -11.60 19.13
C PRO A 50 -12.66 -11.24 19.14
N THR A 51 -12.08 -11.07 17.96
CA THR A 51 -10.74 -10.52 17.82
C THR A 51 -10.88 -9.03 17.52
N GLU A 52 -10.17 -8.17 18.25
CA GLU A 52 -10.23 -6.71 18.04
C GLU A 52 -9.70 -6.27 16.67
N ALA A 53 -8.95 -7.14 15.99
CA ALA A 53 -8.42 -6.85 14.67
C ALA A 53 -9.51 -6.98 13.59
N ASP A 54 -9.54 -6.03 12.65
CA ASP A 54 -10.33 -6.07 11.40
C ASP A 54 -9.92 -7.22 10.43
N GLN A 55 -9.12 -8.17 10.90
CA GLN A 55 -8.66 -9.30 10.12
C GLN A 55 -9.71 -10.43 10.12
N PRO A 56 -9.92 -11.10 8.98
CA PRO A 56 -10.85 -12.23 8.91
C PRO A 56 -10.38 -13.38 9.82
N LEU A 57 -11.22 -13.79 10.77
CA LEU A 57 -10.93 -14.93 11.64
C LEU A 57 -11.29 -16.24 10.94
N ALA A 58 -10.33 -17.15 10.79
CA ALA A 58 -10.54 -18.46 10.18
C ALA A 58 -11.04 -19.47 11.22
N VAL A 59 -12.17 -20.11 10.96
CA VAL A 59 -12.85 -21.03 11.90
C VAL A 59 -13.41 -22.22 11.14
N THR A 60 -13.38 -23.42 11.72
CA THR A 60 -14.00 -24.61 11.12
C THR A 60 -15.36 -24.86 11.74
N CYS A 61 -16.39 -25.06 10.93
CA CYS A 61 -17.72 -25.39 11.45
C CYS A 61 -17.72 -26.79 12.10
N PRO A 62 -18.13 -26.94 13.37
CA PRO A 62 -18.09 -28.23 14.07
C PRO A 62 -19.07 -29.27 13.51
N ALA A 63 -20.14 -28.83 12.85
CA ALA A 63 -21.17 -29.72 12.32
C ALA A 63 -20.85 -30.29 10.94
N CYS A 64 -20.17 -29.53 10.07
CA CYS A 64 -19.93 -29.92 8.68
C CYS A 64 -18.45 -29.89 8.25
N ASN A 65 -17.53 -29.54 9.16
CA ASN A 65 -16.08 -29.47 8.92
C ASN A 65 -15.65 -28.56 7.74
N ILE A 66 -16.48 -27.59 7.36
CA ILE A 66 -16.14 -26.60 6.34
C ILE A 66 -15.41 -25.43 6.98
N ALA A 67 -14.31 -25.00 6.36
CA ALA A 67 -13.60 -23.78 6.75
C ALA A 67 -14.43 -22.52 6.42
N LEU A 68 -14.56 -21.65 7.41
CA LEU A 68 -15.31 -20.39 7.37
C LEU A 68 -14.36 -19.24 7.73
N SER A 69 -14.68 -18.06 7.22
CA SER A 69 -14.06 -16.80 7.61
C SER A 69 -15.11 -15.91 8.25
N ILE A 70 -14.91 -15.53 9.51
CA ILE A 70 -15.75 -14.56 10.21
C ILE A 70 -15.24 -13.17 9.85
N ILE A 71 -16.09 -12.36 9.23
CA ILE A 71 -15.78 -10.99 8.83
C ILE A 71 -16.75 -10.02 9.49
N ARG A 72 -16.28 -8.81 9.77
CA ARG A 72 -17.12 -7.68 10.17
C ARG A 72 -17.73 -7.03 8.92
N GLU A 73 -19.05 -6.89 8.88
CA GLU A 73 -19.76 -6.18 7.82
C GLU A 73 -20.51 -4.96 8.38
N SER A 74 -20.53 -3.89 7.59
CA SER A 74 -21.30 -2.69 7.93
C SER A 74 -22.81 -2.97 7.95
N SER A 75 -23.52 -2.32 8.87
CA SER A 75 -24.99 -2.37 8.97
C SER A 75 -25.73 -2.06 7.66
N ALA A 76 -25.14 -1.24 6.78
CA ALA A 76 -25.67 -0.95 5.44
C ALA A 76 -25.85 -2.20 4.55
N ASN A 77 -25.05 -3.25 4.76
CA ASN A 77 -25.15 -4.49 3.98
C ASN A 77 -26.24 -5.44 4.46
N ARG A 78 -26.89 -5.16 5.61
CA ARG A 78 -27.89 -6.05 6.21
C ARG A 78 -29.06 -6.37 5.29
N VAL A 79 -29.49 -5.40 4.48
CA VAL A 79 -30.58 -5.56 3.49
C VAL A 79 -30.27 -6.65 2.45
N ARG A 80 -28.99 -6.92 2.19
CA ARG A 80 -28.56 -7.93 1.20
C ARG A 80 -28.48 -9.34 1.79
N ARG A 81 -28.53 -9.49 3.11
CA ARG A 81 -28.39 -10.78 3.79
C ARG A 81 -29.76 -11.43 3.95
N ARG A 82 -29.84 -12.71 3.56
CA ARG A 82 -31.01 -13.57 3.82
C ARG A 82 -30.91 -14.33 5.15
N SER A 83 -29.75 -14.31 5.81
CA SER A 83 -29.51 -14.98 7.09
C SER A 83 -30.15 -14.20 8.24
N ARG A 84 -30.91 -14.89 9.08
CA ARG A 84 -31.64 -14.29 10.21
C ARG A 84 -30.82 -14.16 11.50
N LYS A 85 -29.65 -14.81 11.57
CA LYS A 85 -28.79 -14.81 12.75
C LYS A 85 -27.52 -14.02 12.46
N LEU A 86 -27.46 -12.79 12.95
CA LEU A 86 -26.29 -11.89 12.87
C LEU A 86 -25.84 -11.57 14.30
N SER A 87 -24.55 -11.37 14.53
CA SER A 87 -24.03 -11.04 15.87
C SER A 87 -23.50 -9.62 15.89
N CYS A 88 -23.84 -8.84 16.93
CA CYS A 88 -23.38 -7.47 17.09
C CYS A 88 -21.85 -7.39 17.17
N ALA A 89 -21.23 -6.49 16.40
CA ALA A 89 -19.79 -6.30 16.43
C ALA A 89 -19.26 -5.74 17.76
N ASN A 90 -20.09 -5.02 18.52
CA ASN A 90 -19.67 -4.41 19.78
C ASN A 90 -19.77 -5.37 20.98
N CYS A 91 -20.82 -6.20 21.04
CA CYS A 91 -21.09 -7.03 22.23
C CYS A 91 -21.30 -8.51 21.94
N GLY A 92 -21.27 -8.92 20.67
CA GLY A 92 -21.45 -10.32 20.26
C GLY A 92 -22.88 -10.84 20.36
N SER A 93 -23.84 -10.07 20.89
CA SER A 93 -25.23 -10.51 21.04
C SER A 93 -25.92 -10.72 19.70
N LEU A 94 -26.91 -11.60 19.68
CA LEU A 94 -27.70 -11.86 18.47
C LEU A 94 -28.53 -10.61 18.10
N LEU A 95 -28.25 -10.08 16.91
CA LEU A 95 -29.07 -9.06 16.27
C LEU A 95 -30.24 -9.75 15.57
N ASP A 96 -31.44 -9.58 16.13
CA ASP A 96 -32.69 -10.06 15.54
C ASP A 96 -33.11 -9.17 14.35
N HIS A 97 -34.37 -8.79 14.19
CA HIS A 97 -34.86 -7.88 13.14
C HIS A 97 -34.80 -6.39 13.53
N HIS A 98 -34.30 -6.06 14.72
CA HIS A 98 -34.28 -4.69 15.24
C HIS A 98 -33.16 -3.84 14.61
N SER A 99 -33.41 -2.54 14.44
CA SER A 99 -32.43 -1.55 13.94
C SER A 99 -31.34 -1.23 14.96
N HIS A 100 -31.44 -1.72 16.18
CA HIS A 100 -30.48 -1.51 17.27
C HIS A 100 -30.13 -2.83 17.96
N CYS A 101 -29.01 -2.85 18.67
CA CYS A 101 -28.65 -3.97 19.53
C CYS A 101 -29.43 -3.90 20.84
N THR A 102 -30.16 -4.96 21.19
CA THR A 102 -30.91 -5.05 22.45
C THR A 102 -30.01 -5.16 23.69
N SER A 103 -28.77 -5.63 23.52
CA SER A 103 -27.82 -5.80 24.63
C SER A 103 -27.00 -4.54 24.92
N CYS A 104 -26.43 -3.89 23.89
CA CYS A 104 -25.56 -2.71 24.08
C CYS A 104 -26.21 -1.39 23.69
N GLY A 105 -27.45 -1.39 23.17
CA GLY A 105 -28.18 -0.17 22.80
C GLY A 105 -27.68 0.56 21.54
N THR A 106 -26.60 0.10 20.91
CA THR A 106 -26.04 0.75 19.71
C THR A 106 -27.05 0.70 18.56
N LEU A 107 -27.33 1.86 17.96
CA LEU A 107 -28.14 2.00 16.75
C LEU A 107 -27.33 1.58 15.52
N PHE A 108 -27.94 0.81 14.62
CA PHE A 108 -27.34 0.29 13.38
C PHE A 108 -25.93 -0.32 13.57
N PRO A 109 -25.76 -1.25 14.52
CA PRO A 109 -24.45 -1.82 14.80
C PRO A 109 -23.95 -2.59 13.58
N ASP A 110 -22.64 -2.51 13.34
CA ASP A 110 -21.95 -3.48 12.49
C ASP A 110 -22.13 -4.88 13.07
N TYR A 111 -21.93 -5.89 12.23
CA TYR A 111 -22.15 -7.27 12.62
C TYR A 111 -21.09 -8.21 12.10
N HIS A 112 -20.87 -9.31 12.81
CA HIS A 112 -20.03 -10.40 12.35
C HIS A 112 -20.88 -11.41 11.57
N VAL A 113 -20.29 -11.95 10.50
CA VAL A 113 -20.91 -12.97 9.67
C VAL A 113 -19.88 -14.01 9.23
N ALA A 114 -20.26 -15.27 9.32
CA ALA A 114 -19.49 -16.39 8.79
C ALA A 114 -19.70 -16.51 7.27
N VAL A 115 -18.61 -16.44 6.52
CA VAL A 115 -18.60 -16.45 5.06
C VAL A 115 -17.64 -17.53 4.57
N LYS A 116 -17.93 -18.16 3.41
CA LYS A 116 -16.97 -19.09 2.80
C LYS A 116 -15.73 -18.32 2.33
N PRO A 117 -14.51 -18.84 2.50
CA PRO A 117 -13.28 -18.15 2.07
C PRO A 117 -13.31 -17.70 0.60
N GLU A 118 -13.91 -18.51 -0.27
CA GLU A 118 -14.09 -18.22 -1.69
C GLU A 118 -14.95 -16.97 -1.94
N GLU A 119 -15.98 -16.73 -1.12
CA GLU A 119 -16.82 -15.54 -1.22
C GLU A 119 -16.08 -14.28 -0.78
N VAL A 120 -15.18 -14.39 0.21
CA VAL A 120 -14.30 -13.28 0.63
C VAL A 120 -13.37 -12.89 -0.53
N LEU A 121 -12.74 -13.87 -1.17
CA LEU A 121 -11.89 -13.63 -2.35
C LEU A 121 -12.68 -13.05 -3.52
N ARG A 122 -13.90 -13.56 -3.76
CA ARG A 122 -14.79 -13.04 -4.81
C ARG A 122 -15.18 -11.59 -4.54
N LYS A 123 -15.57 -11.24 -3.29
CA LYS A 123 -15.91 -9.86 -2.90
C LYS A 123 -14.70 -8.93 -3.06
N ALA A 124 -13.53 -9.33 -2.57
CA ALA A 124 -12.29 -8.56 -2.74
C ALA A 124 -11.95 -8.32 -4.21
N ARG A 125 -12.17 -9.32 -5.08
CA ARG A 125 -11.99 -9.18 -6.53
C ARG A 125 -13.00 -8.21 -7.16
N THR A 126 -14.27 -8.28 -6.76
CA THR A 126 -15.29 -7.36 -7.27
C THR A 126 -15.09 -5.92 -6.79
N GLN A 127 -14.64 -5.71 -5.55
CA GLN A 127 -14.30 -4.39 -5.02
C GLN A 127 -13.11 -3.79 -5.79
N ARG A 128 -12.02 -4.54 -5.97
CA ARG A 128 -10.89 -4.08 -6.79
C ARG A 128 -11.32 -3.69 -8.22
N LEU A 129 -12.26 -4.43 -8.81
CA LEU A 129 -12.79 -4.09 -10.14
C LEU A 129 -13.67 -2.83 -10.12
N SER A 130 -14.50 -2.63 -9.09
CA SER A 130 -15.27 -1.38 -8.95
C SER A 130 -14.37 -0.18 -8.71
N ASP A 131 -13.30 -0.32 -7.92
CA ASP A 131 -12.36 0.76 -7.63
C ASP A 131 -11.56 1.14 -8.88
N VAL A 132 -11.15 0.13 -9.67
CA VAL A 132 -10.55 0.35 -10.99
C VAL A 132 -11.56 1.03 -11.94
N ARG A 133 -12.82 0.62 -11.94
CA ARG A 133 -13.85 1.25 -12.79
C ARG A 133 -14.14 2.69 -12.37
N GLN A 134 -14.21 2.97 -11.08
CA GLN A 134 -14.47 4.29 -10.54
C GLN A 134 -13.26 5.22 -10.75
N SER A 135 -12.05 4.71 -10.61
CA SER A 135 -10.84 5.48 -10.96
C SER A 135 -10.78 5.77 -12.46
N LEU A 136 -11.10 4.80 -13.33
CA LEU A 136 -11.18 5.02 -14.79
C LEU A 136 -12.28 6.02 -15.18
N ALA A 137 -13.44 5.98 -14.53
CA ALA A 137 -14.53 6.94 -14.77
C ALA A 137 -14.12 8.38 -14.43
N ARG A 138 -13.27 8.59 -13.43
CA ARG A 138 -12.73 9.91 -13.08
C ARG A 138 -11.78 10.49 -14.14
N PHE A 139 -11.23 9.68 -15.03
CA PHE A 139 -10.32 10.15 -16.09
C PHE A 139 -11.03 10.62 -17.35
N ASN A 140 -12.37 10.61 -17.39
CA ASN A 140 -13.16 11.04 -18.56
C ASN A 140 -12.70 10.36 -19.86
N ILE A 141 -12.12 9.16 -19.76
CA ILE A 141 -11.74 8.35 -20.91
C ILE A 141 -13.05 7.74 -21.39
N PRO A 142 -13.58 8.09 -22.57
CA PRO A 142 -14.73 7.43 -23.13
C PRO A 142 -14.34 5.98 -23.39
N LEU A 143 -14.69 5.11 -22.45
CA LEU A 143 -14.55 3.67 -22.60
C LEU A 143 -15.58 3.25 -23.65
N TYR A 144 -15.17 3.30 -24.92
CA TYR A 144 -15.86 2.75 -26.10
C TYR A 144 -15.96 1.21 -26.03
N PHE A 145 -16.31 0.65 -24.87
CA PHE A 145 -16.50 -0.79 -24.67
C PHE A 145 -17.90 -1.26 -25.07
N ASP A 146 -18.79 -0.37 -25.50
CA ASP A 146 -20.10 -0.76 -26.06
C ASP A 146 -19.99 -1.40 -27.47
N PHE A 147 -18.82 -1.40 -28.10
CA PHE A 147 -18.61 -2.06 -29.40
C PHE A 147 -18.66 -3.60 -29.36
N PHE A 148 -18.71 -4.23 -28.18
CA PHE A 148 -18.88 -5.69 -28.05
C PHE A 148 -20.26 -6.14 -27.59
N ARG A 149 -21.22 -5.23 -27.39
CA ARG A 149 -22.64 -5.60 -27.34
C ARG A 149 -23.12 -5.85 -28.77
N LYS A 150 -22.72 -6.99 -29.33
CA LYS A 150 -23.45 -7.55 -30.47
C LYS A 150 -24.89 -7.70 -30.02
N PRO A 151 -25.88 -7.10 -30.71
CA PRO A 151 -27.26 -7.47 -30.49
C PRO A 151 -27.33 -8.99 -30.69
N VAL A 152 -27.82 -9.71 -29.69
CA VAL A 152 -28.17 -11.12 -29.84
C VAL A 152 -29.31 -11.14 -30.85
N GLN A 153 -28.95 -11.20 -32.12
CA GLN A 153 -29.88 -11.45 -33.19
C GLN A 153 -30.17 -12.93 -33.10
N GLU A 154 -31.37 -13.23 -32.60
CA GLU A 154 -31.95 -14.56 -32.51
C GLU A 154 -32.13 -15.11 -33.93
N GLN A 155 -31.04 -15.66 -34.46
CA GLN A 155 -31.01 -16.27 -35.78
C GLN A 155 -31.60 -17.68 -35.63
N ARG A 156 -32.92 -17.75 -35.77
CA ARG A 156 -33.71 -18.97 -35.88
C ARG A 156 -33.15 -19.83 -37.02
N GLN A 157 -32.36 -20.83 -36.65
CA GLN A 157 -31.76 -21.80 -37.56
C GLN A 157 -32.86 -22.63 -38.23
N ARG A 158 -32.98 -22.53 -39.56
CA ARG A 158 -33.46 -23.64 -40.38
C ARG A 158 -32.27 -24.56 -40.65
N ARG A 159 -32.40 -25.80 -40.19
CA ARG A 159 -31.52 -26.95 -40.47
C ARG A 159 -31.63 -27.32 -41.97
N PRO A 160 -30.52 -27.43 -42.70
CA PRO A 160 -30.43 -28.34 -43.84
C PRO A 160 -29.66 -29.60 -43.44
N GLU A 161 -30.10 -30.72 -43.99
CA GLU A 161 -29.54 -32.05 -43.82
C GLU A 161 -28.08 -32.19 -44.30
N PRO A 162 -27.32 -33.13 -43.71
CA PRO A 162 -25.95 -33.42 -44.12
C PRO A 162 -25.93 -34.39 -45.31
N ALA A 163 -25.53 -33.89 -46.48
CA ALA A 163 -25.04 -34.75 -47.56
C ALA A 163 -23.54 -34.98 -47.39
N ALA A 164 -23.16 -36.25 -47.21
CA ALA A 164 -21.80 -36.71 -47.11
C ALA A 164 -21.04 -36.48 -48.43
N ALA A 165 -19.95 -35.71 -48.41
CA ALA A 165 -19.04 -35.61 -49.54
C ALA A 165 -17.59 -35.35 -49.08
N SER A 166 -16.81 -36.43 -49.15
CA SER A 166 -15.38 -36.52 -49.50
C SER A 166 -14.54 -35.24 -49.42
N SER A 167 -13.74 -35.15 -48.36
CA SER A 167 -12.72 -34.14 -48.10
C SER A 167 -11.54 -34.22 -49.08
N LYS A 168 -11.43 -33.23 -49.97
CA LYS A 168 -10.14 -32.80 -50.54
C LYS A 168 -9.98 -31.30 -50.27
N SER A 169 -8.94 -30.96 -49.51
CA SER A 169 -8.71 -29.65 -48.90
C SER A 169 -8.39 -28.56 -49.95
N LEU A 170 -9.42 -27.83 -50.36
CA LEU A 170 -9.29 -26.57 -51.07
C LEU A 170 -9.31 -25.42 -50.05
N VAL A 171 -8.13 -24.96 -49.64
CA VAL A 171 -8.00 -23.69 -48.91
C VAL A 171 -8.45 -22.59 -49.86
N THR A 172 -9.65 -22.05 -49.65
CA THR A 172 -10.15 -20.95 -50.46
C THR A 172 -9.30 -19.69 -50.19
N PRO A 173 -8.98 -18.88 -51.22
CA PRO A 173 -8.14 -17.69 -51.08
C PRO A 173 -8.71 -16.65 -50.09
N ARG A 174 -9.99 -16.74 -49.74
CA ARG A 174 -10.62 -15.94 -48.67
C ARG A 174 -10.15 -16.35 -47.27
N LEU A 175 -10.01 -17.65 -46.99
CA LEU A 175 -9.51 -18.14 -45.71
C LEU A 175 -8.06 -17.70 -45.48
N GLN A 176 -7.23 -17.75 -46.53
CA GLN A 176 -5.84 -17.30 -46.47
C GLN A 176 -5.72 -15.81 -46.10
N ARG A 177 -6.55 -14.93 -46.70
CA ARG A 177 -6.56 -13.50 -46.37
C ARG A 177 -6.99 -13.24 -44.91
N LEU A 178 -7.95 -13.99 -44.40
CA LEU A 178 -8.39 -13.88 -43.01
C LEU A 178 -7.31 -14.33 -42.01
N LEU A 179 -6.54 -15.37 -42.33
CA LEU A 179 -5.44 -15.82 -41.48
C LEU A 179 -4.30 -14.79 -41.47
N ILE A 180 -3.96 -14.19 -42.61
CA ILE A 180 -2.94 -13.15 -42.69
C ILE A 180 -3.37 -11.89 -41.92
N SER A 181 -4.62 -11.44 -42.06
CA SER A 181 -5.11 -10.27 -41.32
C SER A 181 -5.16 -10.52 -39.82
N LEU A 182 -5.55 -11.73 -39.40
CA LEU A 182 -5.50 -12.13 -37.99
C LEU A 182 -4.07 -12.14 -37.45
N LEU A 183 -3.11 -12.68 -38.22
CA LEU A 183 -1.70 -12.69 -37.83
C LEU A 183 -1.16 -11.27 -37.66
N ILE A 184 -1.43 -10.37 -38.61
CA ILE A 184 -1.06 -8.95 -38.51
C ILE A 184 -1.70 -8.30 -37.26
N ALA A 185 -2.99 -8.54 -37.02
CA ALA A 185 -3.67 -8.01 -35.85
C ALA A 185 -3.04 -8.52 -34.53
N THR A 186 -2.69 -9.80 -34.45
CA THR A 186 -2.02 -10.37 -33.26
C THR A 186 -0.63 -9.77 -33.03
N VAL A 187 0.14 -9.54 -34.09
CA VAL A 187 1.46 -8.88 -33.99
C VAL A 187 1.31 -7.43 -33.54
N LEU A 188 0.32 -6.70 -34.05
CA LEU A 188 0.04 -5.32 -33.63
C LEU A 188 -0.39 -5.24 -32.17
N VAL A 189 -1.33 -6.08 -31.73
CA VAL A 189 -1.79 -6.13 -30.33
C VAL A 189 -0.65 -6.55 -29.40
N GLY A 190 0.17 -7.53 -29.81
CA GLY A 190 1.34 -7.97 -29.06
C GLY A 190 2.39 -6.86 -28.93
N GLY A 191 2.70 -6.16 -30.02
CA GLY A 191 3.64 -5.04 -30.04
C GLY A 191 3.17 -3.88 -29.17
N LEU A 192 1.91 -3.47 -29.27
CA LEU A 192 1.32 -2.41 -28.44
C LEU A 192 1.31 -2.79 -26.95
N SER A 193 0.95 -4.03 -26.63
CA SER A 193 0.94 -4.53 -25.24
C SER A 193 2.35 -4.55 -24.63
N TYR A 194 3.36 -4.94 -25.41
CA TYR A 194 4.75 -4.94 -24.99
C TYR A 194 5.28 -3.51 -24.76
N ALA A 195 5.02 -2.59 -25.70
CA ALA A 195 5.39 -1.18 -25.56
C ALA A 195 4.71 -0.53 -24.35
N PHE A 196 3.42 -0.81 -24.12
CA PHE A 196 2.69 -0.33 -22.95
C PHE A 196 3.27 -0.84 -21.63
N ARG A 197 3.66 -2.13 -21.56
CA ARG A 197 4.34 -2.69 -20.38
C ARG A 197 5.67 -2.01 -20.10
N ILE A 198 6.48 -1.73 -21.13
CA ILE A 198 7.74 -1.00 -20.97
C ILE A 198 7.47 0.42 -20.43
N TYR A 199 6.49 1.11 -21.02
CA TYR A 199 6.10 2.45 -20.58
C TYR A 199 5.66 2.46 -19.11
N MET A 200 4.81 1.51 -18.71
CA MET A 200 4.35 1.38 -17.32
C MET A 200 5.51 1.10 -16.35
N LYS A 201 6.47 0.24 -16.73
CA LYS A 201 7.68 -0.01 -15.91
C LYS A 201 8.52 1.25 -15.73
N GLN A 202 8.67 2.06 -16.78
CA GLN A 202 9.42 3.32 -16.71
C GLN A 202 8.74 4.35 -15.80
N GLN A 203 7.41 4.44 -15.89
CA GLN A 203 6.60 5.30 -15.01
C GLN A 203 6.69 4.88 -13.54
N GLN A 204 6.60 3.58 -13.25
CA GLN A 204 6.75 3.05 -11.89
C GLN A 204 8.17 3.30 -11.34
N PHE A 205 9.19 3.12 -12.18
CA PHE A 205 10.58 3.43 -11.82
C PHE A 205 10.73 4.91 -11.47
N ALA A 206 10.23 5.82 -12.31
CA ALA A 206 10.33 7.26 -12.08
C ALA A 206 9.66 7.71 -10.77
N LYS A 207 8.47 7.18 -10.46
CA LYS A 207 7.78 7.45 -9.20
C LYS A 207 8.56 6.95 -7.98
N SER A 208 9.07 5.72 -8.06
CA SER A 208 9.85 5.11 -6.98
C SER A 208 11.19 5.85 -6.78
N TYR A 209 11.79 6.32 -7.87
CA TYR A 209 13.00 7.13 -7.87
C TYR A 209 12.81 8.47 -7.15
N ALA A 210 11.76 9.22 -7.49
CA ALA A 210 11.43 10.47 -6.80
C ALA A 210 11.11 10.24 -5.31
N LYS A 211 10.41 9.13 -4.99
CA LYS A 211 10.13 8.74 -3.60
C LYS A 211 11.41 8.42 -2.84
N ALA A 212 12.37 7.72 -3.46
CA ALA A 212 13.66 7.41 -2.84
C ALA A 212 14.42 8.69 -2.47
N ILE A 213 14.49 9.66 -3.38
CA ILE A 213 15.13 10.96 -3.13
C ILE A 213 14.47 11.67 -1.95
N TYR A 214 13.13 11.72 -1.93
CA TYR A 214 12.38 12.32 -0.83
C TYR A 214 12.67 11.65 0.51
N SER A 215 12.60 10.32 0.57
CA SER A 215 12.87 9.57 1.80
C SER A 215 14.32 9.76 2.29
N MET A 216 15.30 9.80 1.38
CA MET A 216 16.70 10.06 1.74
C MET A 216 16.92 11.50 2.21
N LYS A 217 16.30 12.50 1.55
CA LYS A 217 16.38 13.91 1.99
C LYS A 217 15.76 14.10 3.36
N THR A 218 14.55 13.61 3.56
CA THR A 218 13.87 13.72 4.86
C THR A 218 14.61 12.98 5.96
N GLY A 219 15.21 11.82 5.65
CA GLY A 219 16.11 11.12 6.55
C GLY A 219 17.37 11.90 6.87
N ALA A 220 18.05 12.48 5.87
CA ALA A 220 19.23 13.29 6.08
C ALA A 220 18.94 14.54 6.94
N ASP A 221 17.84 15.23 6.67
CA ASP A 221 17.40 16.40 7.46
C ASP A 221 17.08 16.03 8.91
N PHE A 222 16.49 14.85 9.11
CA PHE A 222 16.21 14.33 10.45
C PHE A 222 17.52 13.99 11.18
N ASN A 223 18.44 13.28 10.52
CA ASN A 223 19.74 12.94 11.10
C ASN A 223 20.56 14.19 11.44
N GLN A 224 20.51 15.23 10.60
CA GLN A 224 21.17 16.50 10.88
C GLN A 224 20.62 17.15 12.16
N LYS A 225 19.29 17.18 12.34
CA LYS A 225 18.69 17.69 13.59
C LYS A 225 19.11 16.91 14.83
N VAL A 226 19.23 15.58 14.69
CA VAL A 226 19.75 14.73 15.78
C VAL A 226 21.20 15.08 16.08
N CYS A 227 22.04 15.27 15.06
CA CYS A 227 23.42 15.69 15.25
C CYS A 227 23.53 17.07 15.92
N ASP A 228 22.74 18.06 15.48
CA ASP A 228 22.71 19.40 16.06
C ASP A 228 22.32 19.38 17.54
N ARG A 229 21.35 18.53 17.90
CA ARG A 229 20.95 18.30 19.29
C ARG A 229 22.10 17.71 20.11
N ILE A 230 22.71 16.62 19.62
CA ILE A 230 23.85 15.98 20.28
C ILE A 230 24.98 16.98 20.49
N GLU A 231 25.31 17.79 19.47
CA GLU A 231 26.36 18.80 19.57
C GLU A 231 26.05 19.85 20.65
N THR A 232 24.80 20.32 20.71
CA THR A 232 24.36 21.31 21.68
C THR A 232 24.42 20.75 23.11
N GLU A 233 23.86 19.57 23.33
CA GLU A 233 23.89 18.90 24.64
C GLU A 233 25.33 18.61 25.10
N TRP A 234 26.19 18.19 24.16
CA TRP A 234 27.61 17.95 24.45
C TRP A 234 28.33 19.23 24.88
N LYS A 235 28.15 20.33 24.15
CA LYS A 235 28.74 21.63 24.52
C LYS A 235 28.30 22.08 25.91
N THR A 236 27.00 21.99 26.22
CA THR A 236 26.47 22.33 27.55
C THR A 236 27.03 21.44 28.66
N ALA A 237 27.19 20.14 28.41
CA ALA A 237 27.81 19.25 29.38
C ALA A 237 29.30 19.54 29.60
N GLN A 238 30.03 19.88 28.54
CA GLN A 238 31.44 20.27 28.63
C GLN A 238 31.63 21.55 29.45
N GLU A 239 30.76 22.55 29.25
CA GLU A 239 30.79 23.82 30.01
C GLU A 239 30.43 23.64 31.49
N SER A 240 29.53 22.70 31.80
CA SER A 240 29.12 22.39 33.17
C SER A 240 30.03 21.38 33.89
N GLY A 241 30.99 20.77 33.19
CA GLY A 241 31.84 19.70 33.72
C GLY A 241 31.09 18.39 33.97
N ALA A 242 29.89 18.24 33.42
CA ALA A 242 29.10 17.01 33.52
C ALA A 242 29.61 15.95 32.54
N ALA A 243 29.52 14.67 32.94
CA ALA A 243 29.72 13.58 32.00
C ALA A 243 28.56 13.51 31.01
N PHE A 244 28.86 13.41 29.71
CA PHE A 244 27.87 13.28 28.65
C PHE A 244 28.14 12.03 27.83
N SER A 245 27.08 11.28 27.54
CA SER A 245 27.12 10.12 26.66
C SER A 245 26.39 10.49 25.37
N PRO A 246 27.10 10.77 24.26
CA PRO A 246 26.46 11.17 23.02
C PRO A 246 25.67 10.00 22.44
N GLY A 247 24.41 10.23 22.06
CA GLY A 247 23.56 9.18 21.51
C GLY A 247 22.13 9.61 21.20
N GLN A 248 21.48 8.81 20.38
CA GLN A 248 20.05 8.96 20.07
C GLN A 248 19.22 8.52 21.27
N ASN A 249 18.09 9.20 21.51
CA ASN A 249 17.06 8.66 22.39
C ASN A 249 16.27 7.54 21.66
N ASP A 250 15.47 6.77 22.41
CA ASP A 250 14.74 5.63 21.85
C ASP A 250 13.74 6.01 20.74
N GLU A 251 13.11 7.19 20.85
CA GLU A 251 12.17 7.70 19.85
C GLU A 251 12.87 8.05 18.53
N GLU A 252 14.01 8.74 18.63
CA GLU A 252 14.85 9.08 17.50
C GLU A 252 15.39 7.84 16.81
N LYS A 253 15.82 6.85 17.59
CA LYS A 253 16.29 5.57 17.06
C LYS A 253 15.17 4.83 16.32
N ALA A 254 13.99 4.71 16.93
CA ALA A 254 12.84 4.07 16.29
C ALA A 254 12.43 4.78 14.99
N ARG A 255 12.46 6.12 14.98
CA ARG A 255 12.18 6.92 13.79
C ARG A 255 13.25 6.75 12.71
N THR A 256 14.52 6.74 13.11
CA THR A 256 15.66 6.50 12.22
C THR A 256 15.55 5.13 11.56
N ASP A 257 15.24 4.08 12.32
CA ASP A 257 15.07 2.72 11.82
C ASP A 257 13.88 2.60 10.87
N LYS A 258 12.77 3.30 11.16
CA LYS A 258 11.62 3.39 10.26
C LYS A 258 12.00 4.01 8.91
N ILE A 259 12.67 5.16 8.92
CA ILE A 259 13.10 5.84 7.68
C ILE A 259 14.08 4.94 6.90
N ARG A 260 15.04 4.32 7.59
CA ARG A 260 16.00 3.37 7.02
C ARG A 260 15.30 2.20 6.33
N GLY A 261 14.30 1.60 6.99
CA GLY A 261 13.49 0.51 6.44
C GLY A 261 12.71 0.93 5.20
N GLU A 262 12.15 2.13 5.19
CA GLU A 262 11.45 2.68 4.02
C GLU A 262 12.40 2.94 2.84
N VAL A 263 13.56 3.55 3.09
CA VAL A 263 14.58 3.78 2.06
C VAL A 263 15.03 2.43 1.48
N ALA A 264 15.31 1.43 2.31
CA ALA A 264 15.71 0.10 1.84
C ALA A 264 14.61 -0.55 0.97
N LYS A 265 13.34 -0.46 1.40
CA LYS A 265 12.20 -0.98 0.65
C LYS A 265 12.05 -0.31 -0.71
N ILE A 266 12.18 1.01 -0.79
CA ILE A 266 12.06 1.75 -2.06
C ILE A 266 13.25 1.44 -2.96
N MET A 267 14.47 1.37 -2.42
CA MET A 267 15.67 1.01 -3.19
C MET A 267 15.55 -0.39 -3.80
N GLY A 268 14.98 -1.37 -3.09
CA GLY A 268 14.71 -2.70 -3.66
C GLY A 268 13.73 -2.69 -4.85
N GLN A 269 12.85 -1.68 -4.94
CA GLN A 269 11.98 -1.50 -6.12
C GLN A 269 12.75 -0.95 -7.34
N LEU A 270 13.97 -0.43 -7.13
CA LEU A 270 14.82 0.20 -8.13
C LEU A 270 15.96 -0.69 -8.65
N ASP A 271 16.15 -1.89 -8.08
CA ASP A 271 17.25 -2.82 -8.40
C ASP A 271 17.37 -3.17 -9.90
N ASN A 272 16.29 -3.02 -10.67
CA ASN A 272 16.24 -3.33 -12.10
C ASN A 272 15.94 -2.06 -12.93
N PRO A 273 16.90 -1.12 -13.08
CA PRO A 273 16.66 0.12 -13.79
C PRO A 273 16.49 -0.14 -15.30
N PRO A 274 15.51 0.51 -15.97
CA PRO A 274 15.50 0.59 -17.42
C PRO A 274 16.83 1.12 -17.96
N LYS A 275 17.34 0.58 -19.08
CA LYS A 275 18.66 0.93 -19.64
C LYS A 275 18.92 2.45 -19.73
N LYS A 276 17.91 3.23 -20.13
CA LYS A 276 18.00 4.69 -20.23
C LYS A 276 18.16 5.45 -18.90
N PHE A 277 17.96 4.78 -17.76
CA PHE A 277 18.06 5.34 -16.42
C PHE A 277 19.26 4.78 -15.63
N ALA A 278 20.12 3.96 -16.25
CA ALA A 278 21.24 3.32 -15.56
C ALA A 278 22.20 4.31 -14.89
N GLN A 279 22.56 5.41 -15.58
CA GLN A 279 23.43 6.44 -15.03
C GLN A 279 22.80 7.18 -13.85
N ALA A 280 21.53 7.58 -13.98
CA ALA A 280 20.79 8.22 -12.89
C ALA A 280 20.66 7.29 -11.67
N HIS A 281 20.43 6.00 -11.89
CA HIS A 281 20.40 5.00 -10.82
C HIS A 281 21.75 4.88 -10.10
N GLN A 282 22.88 4.90 -10.82
CA GLN A 282 24.20 4.90 -10.21
C GLN A 282 24.41 6.13 -9.32
N LYS A 283 23.97 7.32 -9.76
CA LYS A 283 24.01 8.54 -8.95
C LYS A 283 23.08 8.47 -7.74
N LEU A 284 21.93 7.80 -7.86
CA LEU A 284 21.04 7.55 -6.72
C LEU A 284 21.70 6.65 -5.66
N ILE A 285 22.45 5.64 -6.08
CA ILE A 285 23.25 4.80 -5.18
C ILE A 285 24.31 5.64 -4.45
N GLN A 286 24.96 6.59 -5.13
CA GLN A 286 25.92 7.50 -4.49
C GLN A 286 25.23 8.39 -3.44
N LEU A 287 24.06 8.94 -3.76
CA LEU A 287 23.25 9.69 -2.79
C LEU A 287 22.86 8.84 -1.58
N ARG A 288 22.50 7.56 -1.80
CA ARG A 288 22.23 6.61 -0.71
C ARG A 288 23.45 6.40 0.18
N GLY A 289 24.65 6.27 -0.39
CA GLY A 289 25.89 6.17 0.38
C GLY A 289 26.13 7.41 1.24
N ALA A 290 25.94 8.61 0.68
CA ALA A 290 26.05 9.86 1.44
C ALA A 290 25.00 9.96 2.56
N TYR A 291 23.76 9.51 2.32
CA TYR A 291 22.72 9.39 3.35
C TYR A 291 23.09 8.37 4.44
N GLN A 292 23.70 7.24 4.09
CA GLN A 292 24.17 6.27 5.09
C GLN A 292 25.25 6.86 5.98
N ASN A 293 26.13 7.71 5.46
CA ASN A 293 27.12 8.40 6.28
C ASN A 293 26.48 9.33 7.33
N THR A 294 25.43 10.10 6.97
CA THR A 294 24.72 10.95 7.95
C THR A 294 23.99 10.12 9.01
N LEU A 295 23.45 8.97 8.59
CA LEU A 295 22.77 8.01 9.45
C LEU A 295 23.72 7.36 10.46
N ASP A 296 24.88 6.91 10.00
CA ASP A 296 25.88 6.26 10.85
C ASP A 296 26.47 7.23 11.87
N LEU A 297 26.66 8.49 11.47
CA LEU A 297 27.15 9.55 12.36
C LEU A 297 26.15 9.90 13.47
N ALA A 298 24.85 9.95 13.15
CA ALA A 298 23.81 10.20 14.14
C ALA A 298 23.64 9.01 15.11
N ALA A 299 23.86 7.77 14.63
CA ALA A 299 23.74 6.57 15.45
C ALA A 299 24.97 6.31 16.34
N SER A 300 26.16 6.63 15.83
CA SER A 300 27.46 6.34 16.45
C SER A 300 28.38 7.57 16.37
N PRO A 301 28.11 8.62 17.16
CA PRO A 301 28.94 9.82 17.16
C PRO A 301 30.38 9.50 17.64
N PRO A 302 31.44 10.11 17.05
CA PRO A 302 32.81 9.98 17.54
C PRO A 302 32.93 10.52 18.97
N GLU A 303 33.86 9.99 19.77
CA GLU A 303 34.06 10.35 21.19
C GLU A 303 34.62 11.77 21.42
N ILE A 304 35.05 12.47 20.37
CA ILE A 304 35.66 13.80 20.45
C ILE A 304 34.76 14.82 19.73
N LEU A 305 34.28 15.83 20.46
CA LEU A 305 33.37 16.87 19.94
C LEU A 305 33.88 17.52 18.64
N GLN A 306 35.15 17.89 18.58
CA GLN A 306 35.74 18.50 17.38
C GLN A 306 35.72 17.56 16.16
N ALA A 307 35.97 16.26 16.38
CA ALA A 307 35.90 15.25 15.33
C ALA A 307 34.45 15.01 14.88
N PHE A 308 33.50 15.05 15.83
CA PHE A 308 32.07 14.97 15.53
C PHE A 308 31.61 16.12 14.64
N THR A 309 31.82 17.38 15.03
CA THR A 309 31.43 18.56 14.22
C THR A 309 32.04 18.51 12.82
N THR A 310 33.34 18.19 12.71
CA THR A 310 34.01 18.06 11.41
C THR A 310 33.38 16.96 10.54
N SER A 311 32.99 15.84 11.16
CA SER A 311 32.33 14.73 10.46
C SER A 311 30.91 15.09 10.02
N VAL A 312 30.18 15.89 10.81
CA VAL A 312 28.83 16.39 10.46
C VAL A 312 28.92 17.28 9.23
N ASP A 313 29.82 18.27 9.22
CA ASP A 313 30.05 19.16 8.08
C ASP A 313 30.46 18.40 6.82
N GLN A 314 31.33 17.40 6.98
CA GLN A 314 31.77 16.54 5.87
C GLN A 314 30.62 15.68 5.32
N ALA A 315 29.78 15.12 6.20
CA ALA A 315 28.64 14.31 5.78
C ALA A 315 27.56 15.17 5.09
N GLU A 316 27.29 16.37 5.60
CA GLU A 316 26.33 17.31 5.00
C GLU A 316 26.80 17.78 3.63
N SER A 317 28.07 18.21 3.52
CA SER A 317 28.64 18.62 2.23
C SER A 317 28.66 17.47 1.22
N GLY A 318 29.04 16.26 1.65
CA GLY A 318 28.98 15.06 0.81
C GLY A 318 27.57 14.75 0.30
N PHE A 319 26.56 14.88 1.15
CA PHE A 319 25.16 14.72 0.76
C PHE A 319 24.72 15.79 -0.25
N LYS A 320 25.04 17.07 -0.01
CA LYS A 320 24.74 18.17 -0.94
C LYS A 320 25.39 17.98 -2.31
N THR A 321 26.66 17.59 -2.35
CA THR A 321 27.37 17.29 -3.61
C THR A 321 26.72 16.13 -4.34
N ALA A 322 26.43 15.02 -3.66
CA ALA A 322 25.77 13.86 -4.27
C ALA A 322 24.37 14.23 -4.81
N ALA A 323 23.63 15.09 -4.12
CA ALA A 323 22.33 15.59 -4.56
C ALA A 323 22.44 16.49 -5.81
N GLN A 324 23.44 17.36 -5.89
CA GLN A 324 23.69 18.20 -7.06
C GLN A 324 24.08 17.37 -8.28
N ASP A 325 24.99 16.41 -8.11
CA ASP A 325 25.39 15.44 -9.13
C ASP A 325 24.21 14.64 -9.68
N LEU A 326 23.33 14.20 -8.77
CA LEU A 326 22.11 13.48 -9.12
C LEU A 326 21.22 14.37 -10.00
N LYS A 327 20.97 15.62 -9.63
CA LYS A 327 20.15 16.55 -10.41
C LYS A 327 20.72 16.81 -11.80
N GLY A 328 22.04 17.02 -11.91
CA GLY A 328 22.71 17.28 -13.18
C GLY A 328 22.61 16.10 -14.16
N SER A 329 22.50 14.88 -13.66
CA SER A 329 22.48 13.64 -14.45
C SER A 329 21.08 13.06 -14.70
N MET A 330 20.01 13.69 -14.21
CA MET A 330 18.64 13.19 -14.42
C MET A 330 18.18 13.38 -15.88
N PRO A 331 17.71 12.30 -16.55
CA PRO A 331 17.00 12.43 -17.82
C PRO A 331 15.67 13.18 -17.66
N ASP A 332 15.17 13.80 -18.72
CA ASP A 332 14.00 14.69 -18.68
C ASP A 332 12.74 14.01 -18.11
N ALA A 333 12.54 12.73 -18.42
CA ALA A 333 11.42 11.96 -17.86
C ALA A 333 11.47 11.82 -16.33
N LEU A 334 12.67 11.75 -15.73
CA LEU A 334 12.82 11.75 -14.27
C LEU A 334 12.68 13.16 -13.70
N LYS A 335 13.20 14.19 -14.40
CA LYS A 335 13.03 15.59 -14.00
C LYS A 335 11.56 15.97 -13.91
N GLU A 336 10.75 15.60 -14.90
CA GLU A 336 9.31 15.90 -14.90
C GLU A 336 8.59 15.26 -13.70
N GLU A 337 8.83 13.98 -13.45
CA GLU A 337 8.25 13.29 -12.28
C GLU A 337 8.80 13.84 -10.96
N PHE A 338 10.05 14.30 -10.93
CA PHE A 338 10.64 14.94 -9.77
C PHE A 338 9.99 16.30 -9.47
N GLU A 339 9.71 17.12 -10.49
CA GLU A 339 8.98 18.38 -10.34
C GLU A 339 7.53 18.15 -9.87
N ARG A 340 6.86 17.11 -10.39
CA ARG A 340 5.55 16.68 -9.84
C ARG A 340 5.65 16.26 -8.38
N ALA A 341 6.72 15.55 -8.01
CA ALA A 341 6.97 15.15 -6.63
C ALA A 341 7.23 16.36 -5.71
N LYS A 342 7.94 17.41 -6.18
CA LYS A 342 8.12 18.66 -5.41
C LYS A 342 6.81 19.35 -5.05
N GLN A 343 5.83 19.30 -5.94
CA GLN A 343 4.50 19.85 -5.66
C GLN A 343 3.76 19.04 -4.59
N LYS A 344 3.97 17.71 -4.57
CA LYS A 344 3.34 16.80 -3.60
C LYS A 344 4.03 16.81 -2.24
N TYR A 345 5.36 16.83 -2.21
CA TYR A 345 6.17 16.67 -1.01
C TYR A 345 6.87 17.97 -0.65
N ARG A 346 6.42 18.63 0.43
CA ARG A 346 6.96 19.92 0.86
C ARG A 346 8.48 19.89 1.11
N GLY A 347 9.01 18.78 1.64
CA GLY A 347 10.44 18.62 1.93
C GLY A 347 11.35 18.49 0.69
N LEU A 348 10.79 18.37 -0.52
CA LEU A 348 11.57 18.38 -1.76
C LEU A 348 11.76 19.79 -2.36
N LYS A 349 11.06 20.81 -1.84
CA LYS A 349 11.14 22.17 -2.43
C LYS A 349 12.55 22.75 -2.36
N ASP A 350 13.25 22.44 -1.28
CA ASP A 350 14.62 22.90 -1.03
C ASP A 350 15.65 21.86 -1.47
N PHE A 351 15.21 20.75 -2.10
CA PHE A 351 16.11 19.71 -2.58
C PHE A 351 16.94 20.19 -3.73
#